data_AF-A0A528D7G3-F1
#
_entry.id   AF-A0A528D7G3-F1
#
_cell.length_a   1.000
_cell.length_b   1.000
_cell.length_c   1.000
_cell.angle_alpha   90.00
_cell.angle_beta   90.00
_cell.angle_gamma   90.00
#
_symmetry.space_group_name_H-M   'P 1'
#
loop_
_entity.id
_entity.type
_entity.pdbx_description
1 polymer ?
#
loop_
_entity_poly.entity_id
_entity_poly.type
_entity_poly.pdbx_seq_one_letter_code
_entity_poly.pdbx_strand_id
1 'polypeptide(L)'
;MTGATRYAELQVTSHFSFLRGVSSCEELFAQAALLGIEALAVVDRNSLAGIVRAHEAAKATGVRLIVGCRLDLADGMSMLVYPTDRLAYSRLCRLLSLGKGRAGKAKCHLEWDDVVVYGEGLIAVLVPDEADDVCGLRLRRLREAFGDRAYLALSLRRRPNDQLRLYELANLAAAMRVPTVVTNDVLFHEPARRMMQDVVTCIRHNVTIDDAGFRRERHADRYLKPSDEMARLFARYPDALARAIEIADRCRFSMDELAYQYPQEKTMPGLTAQQALEKLTWEGAALRYPEGVPEKVVGILKHELRLIETLEYAPYFLTVNSIVRFARSQDILCQGRGSAANSAVCYVLGITSIDPERNNLLFERFVSQERREPPDIDVDFEHERREIVMQWVYETYGRDHAALCSTVIRYRTKGAVRDVGKALGLPEDMTKLLSSQIWGHGEAVDEQRARELNLNLGDRRLRLTLDLAAQLAGTPRHLSQHPGGFVLTHDRLDDLVPIEPAAMKDRQVVEWDKDDIDALKFMKVDVLALGMLTAMKRSFDLLSEHKGVTLDLATIPAEDPRTYAMIRKADTLGTFQIESRAQMSMLPRMKPRTFYDLVIEVAIVRPGPIQGDMV
;
A
#
# COMPACT_ATOMS: atom_id res chain seq x y z
N MET A 1 32.29 -32.77 7.22
CA MET A 1 31.32 -31.68 7.06
C MET A 1 29.99 -32.20 7.54
N THR A 2 29.63 -31.96 8.80
CA THR A 2 28.28 -32.23 9.32
C THR A 2 27.31 -31.34 8.54
N GLY A 3 26.38 -31.92 7.79
CA GLY A 3 25.44 -31.17 6.96
C GLY A 3 24.68 -30.14 7.79
N ALA A 4 24.52 -28.92 7.27
CA ALA A 4 23.75 -27.88 7.93
C ALA A 4 22.30 -28.35 8.13
N THR A 5 21.78 -28.22 9.35
CA THR A 5 20.38 -28.53 9.64
C THR A 5 19.48 -27.62 8.83
N ARG A 6 18.64 -28.18 7.96
CA ARG A 6 17.66 -27.42 7.16
C ARG A 6 16.45 -27.08 8.01
N TYR A 7 15.99 -25.84 7.95
CA TYR A 7 14.77 -25.40 8.62
C TYR A 7 14.10 -24.26 7.82
N ALA A 8 12.78 -24.28 7.80
CA ALA A 8 11.94 -23.19 7.32
C ALA A 8 11.04 -22.72 8.47
N GLU A 9 11.00 -21.43 8.73
CA GLU A 9 10.09 -20.89 9.74
C GLU A 9 8.74 -20.56 9.10
N LEU A 10 7.70 -21.29 9.50
CA LEU A 10 6.38 -21.22 8.88
C LEU A 10 5.45 -20.20 9.56
N GLN A 11 5.83 -19.59 10.67
CA GLN A 11 4.94 -18.72 11.43
C GLN A 11 5.60 -17.40 11.81
N VAL A 12 5.71 -16.47 10.85
CA VAL A 12 6.23 -15.12 11.08
C VAL A 12 5.16 -14.05 10.92
N THR A 13 5.10 -13.14 11.90
CA THR A 13 4.23 -11.96 11.89
C THR A 13 5.07 -10.71 11.59
N SER A 14 4.68 -9.92 10.59
CA SER A 14 5.36 -8.67 10.22
C SER A 14 4.72 -7.44 10.89
N HIS A 15 5.25 -6.24 10.66
CA HIS A 15 4.62 -4.97 11.05
C HIS A 15 3.18 -4.80 10.53
N PHE A 16 2.81 -5.50 9.45
CA PHE A 16 1.49 -5.37 8.84
C PHE A 16 0.39 -6.10 9.61
N SER A 17 0.75 -7.01 10.52
CA SER A 17 -0.08 -7.28 11.68
C SER A 17 0.08 -6.14 12.70
N PHE A 18 -0.64 -5.05 12.46
CA PHE A 18 -0.46 -3.79 13.19
C PHE A 18 -0.45 -3.98 14.72
N LEU A 19 0.54 -3.37 15.37
CA LEU A 19 0.77 -3.45 16.81
C LEU A 19 0.89 -4.89 17.35
N ARG A 20 1.40 -5.82 16.54
CA ARG A 20 1.68 -7.22 16.92
C ARG A 20 3.09 -7.61 16.55
N GLY A 21 3.38 -7.66 15.25
CA GLY A 21 4.74 -7.84 14.78
C GLY A 21 5.50 -6.54 14.96
N VAL A 22 6.76 -6.65 15.37
CA VAL A 22 7.62 -5.48 15.64
C VAL A 22 8.88 -5.48 14.78
N SER A 23 8.85 -6.19 13.65
CA SER A 23 9.91 -6.15 12.65
C SER A 23 9.39 -5.98 11.24
N SER A 24 10.14 -5.23 10.42
CA SER A 24 9.84 -5.10 9.00
C SER A 24 10.17 -6.39 8.25
N CYS A 25 9.62 -6.56 7.04
CA CYS A 25 9.98 -7.70 6.20
C CYS A 25 11.48 -7.68 5.87
N GLU A 26 12.08 -6.52 5.61
CA GLU A 26 13.53 -6.39 5.39
C GLU A 26 14.34 -6.91 6.57
N GLU A 27 14.02 -6.50 7.80
CA GLU A 27 14.71 -6.97 9.01
C GLU A 27 14.55 -8.48 9.21
N LEU A 28 13.34 -9.01 9.00
CA LEU A 28 13.03 -10.43 9.15
C LEU A 28 13.81 -11.29 8.15
N PHE A 29 13.82 -10.91 6.88
CA PHE A 29 14.50 -11.67 5.82
C PHE A 29 16.02 -11.52 5.90
N ALA A 30 16.54 -10.35 6.28
CA ALA A 30 17.98 -10.16 6.50
C ALA A 30 18.47 -11.05 7.67
N GLN A 31 17.73 -11.07 8.77
CA GLN A 31 18.06 -11.93 9.90
C GLN A 31 17.93 -13.42 9.55
N ALA A 32 16.90 -13.81 8.79
CA ALA A 32 16.75 -15.19 8.33
C ALA A 32 17.95 -15.66 7.49
N ALA A 33 18.48 -14.80 6.63
CA ALA A 33 19.67 -15.08 5.83
C ALA A 33 20.91 -15.29 6.72
N LEU A 34 21.11 -14.43 7.72
CA LEU A 34 22.21 -14.55 8.68
C LEU A 34 22.14 -15.83 9.52
N LEU A 35 20.93 -16.29 9.83
CA LEU A 35 20.67 -17.48 10.64
C LEU A 35 20.68 -18.80 9.84
N GLY A 36 20.83 -18.73 8.51
CA GLY A 36 20.78 -19.91 7.64
C GLY A 36 19.40 -20.57 7.59
N ILE A 37 18.33 -19.77 7.74
CA ILE A 37 16.95 -20.24 7.55
C ILE A 37 16.69 -20.30 6.04
N GLU A 38 16.19 -21.44 5.57
CA GLU A 38 16.06 -21.71 4.13
C GLU A 38 14.86 -20.98 3.50
N ALA A 39 13.75 -20.94 4.22
CA ALA A 39 12.53 -20.26 3.79
C ALA A 39 11.79 -19.65 4.98
N LEU A 40 11.08 -18.55 4.71
CA LEU A 40 10.35 -17.79 5.70
C LEU A 40 8.90 -17.60 5.26
N ALA A 41 7.93 -18.03 6.06
CA ALA A 41 6.53 -17.78 5.81
C ALA A 41 6.02 -16.58 6.60
N VAL A 42 5.55 -15.55 5.86
CA VAL A 42 4.87 -14.40 6.45
C VAL A 42 3.38 -14.72 6.52
N VAL A 43 2.84 -14.76 7.74
CA VAL A 43 1.47 -15.15 8.06
C VAL A 43 0.81 -14.05 8.89
N ASP A 44 0.69 -12.87 8.29
CA ASP A 44 0.00 -11.76 8.95
C ASP A 44 -1.47 -12.11 9.25
N ARG A 45 -2.01 -11.53 10.33
CA ARG A 45 -3.32 -11.91 10.87
C ARG A 45 -4.44 -11.38 10.02
N ASN A 46 -5.22 -12.28 9.42
CA ASN A 46 -6.36 -11.97 8.56
C ASN A 46 -6.02 -10.90 7.50
N SER A 47 -4.81 -10.91 6.97
CA SER A 47 -4.29 -9.90 6.04
C SER A 47 -3.12 -10.43 5.22
N LEU A 48 -2.97 -9.91 4.00
CA LEU A 48 -1.84 -10.11 3.09
C LEU A 48 -1.12 -8.77 2.80
N ALA A 49 -1.36 -7.72 3.60
CA ALA A 49 -0.82 -6.39 3.38
C ALA A 49 0.72 -6.36 3.35
N GLY A 50 1.39 -7.22 4.14
CA GLY A 50 2.86 -7.28 4.21
C GLY A 50 3.55 -8.14 3.15
N ILE A 51 2.79 -8.85 2.31
CA ILE A 51 3.34 -9.88 1.43
C ILE A 51 4.19 -9.30 0.29
N VAL A 52 3.85 -8.14 -0.26
CA VAL A 52 4.65 -7.51 -1.33
C VAL A 52 6.01 -7.06 -0.79
N ARG A 53 6.04 -6.41 0.39
CA ARG A 53 7.29 -6.07 1.07
C ARG A 53 8.12 -7.31 1.45
N ALA A 54 7.46 -8.41 1.78
CA ALA A 54 8.14 -9.69 2.01
C ALA A 54 8.73 -10.27 0.72
N HIS A 55 8.06 -10.11 -0.42
CA HIS A 55 8.54 -10.55 -1.73
C HIS A 55 9.79 -9.77 -2.17
N GLU A 56 9.77 -8.45 -2.01
CA GLU A 56 10.94 -7.60 -2.27
C GLU A 56 12.12 -7.98 -1.38
N ALA A 57 11.87 -8.14 -0.07
CA ALA A 57 12.90 -8.53 0.89
C ALA A 57 13.47 -9.93 0.59
N ALA A 58 12.63 -10.89 0.20
CA ALA A 58 13.05 -12.23 -0.22
C ALA A 58 13.96 -12.19 -1.44
N LYS A 59 13.65 -11.37 -2.45
CA LYS A 59 14.50 -11.16 -3.62
C LYS A 59 15.85 -10.53 -3.25
N ALA A 60 15.85 -9.57 -2.33
CA ALA A 60 17.06 -8.88 -1.91
C ALA A 60 18.02 -9.78 -1.12
N THR A 61 17.50 -10.69 -0.29
CA THR A 61 18.33 -11.54 0.58
C THR A 61 18.57 -12.95 0.05
N GLY A 62 17.77 -13.40 -0.92
CA GLY A 62 17.79 -14.77 -1.45
C GLY A 62 17.08 -15.80 -0.56
N VAL A 63 16.53 -15.40 0.59
CA VAL A 63 15.73 -16.30 1.44
C VAL A 63 14.34 -16.45 0.82
N ARG A 64 13.88 -17.68 0.64
CA ARG A 64 12.61 -17.94 -0.05
C ARG A 64 11.41 -17.50 0.79
N LEU A 65 10.54 -16.66 0.22
CA LEU A 65 9.23 -16.35 0.80
C LEU A 65 8.27 -17.53 0.62
N ILE A 66 7.53 -17.86 1.67
CA ILE A 66 6.30 -18.66 1.61
C ILE A 66 5.14 -17.70 1.90
N VAL A 67 4.27 -17.48 0.92
CA VAL A 67 3.07 -16.66 1.12
C VAL A 67 2.12 -17.42 2.05
N GLY A 68 1.58 -16.75 3.05
CA GLY A 68 0.62 -17.34 3.96
C GLY A 68 -0.22 -16.31 4.69
N CYS A 69 -1.17 -16.78 5.48
CA CYS A 69 -1.99 -15.95 6.35
C CYS A 69 -2.29 -16.70 7.64
N ARG A 70 -2.36 -15.98 8.76
CA ARG A 70 -2.94 -16.51 9.98
C ARG A 70 -4.41 -16.14 10.02
N LEU A 71 -5.28 -17.14 9.88
CA LEU A 71 -6.72 -16.99 10.02
C LEU A 71 -7.11 -17.12 11.49
N ASP A 72 -7.57 -16.01 12.07
CA ASP A 72 -8.22 -15.98 13.38
C ASP A 72 -9.75 -15.91 13.13
N LEU A 73 -10.46 -17.00 13.41
CA LEU A 73 -11.90 -17.15 13.18
C LEU A 73 -12.75 -16.60 14.34
N ALA A 74 -14.03 -16.36 14.07
CA ALA A 74 -14.99 -15.82 15.03
C ALA A 74 -15.21 -16.71 16.26
N ASP A 75 -15.06 -18.03 16.12
CA ASP A 75 -15.19 -19.00 17.21
C ASP A 75 -13.91 -19.16 18.06
N GLY A 76 -12.88 -18.34 17.78
CA GLY A 76 -11.58 -18.38 18.44
C GLY A 76 -10.62 -19.45 17.94
N MET A 77 -10.96 -20.18 16.86
CA MET A 77 -10.00 -21.05 16.18
C MET A 77 -8.95 -20.19 15.46
N SER A 78 -7.68 -20.58 15.59
CA SER A 78 -6.55 -19.92 14.93
C SER A 78 -5.78 -20.94 14.11
N MET A 79 -5.57 -20.66 12.84
CA MET A 79 -4.84 -21.54 11.93
C MET A 79 -3.95 -20.75 10.97
N LEU A 80 -2.87 -21.37 10.52
CA LEU A 80 -2.03 -20.85 9.45
C LEU A 80 -2.50 -21.49 8.16
N VAL A 81 -2.61 -20.72 7.09
CA VAL A 81 -2.92 -21.22 5.76
C VAL A 81 -1.87 -20.79 4.75
N TYR A 82 -1.52 -21.70 3.84
CA TYR A 82 -0.54 -21.46 2.79
C TYR A 82 -1.10 -21.93 1.45
N PRO A 83 -1.27 -21.03 0.46
CA PRO A 83 -1.64 -21.44 -0.88
C PRO A 83 -0.50 -22.20 -1.57
N THR A 84 -0.83 -23.35 -2.17
CA THR A 84 0.17 -24.14 -2.91
C THR A 84 0.43 -23.61 -4.31
N ASP A 85 -0.56 -22.96 -4.92
CA ASP A 85 -0.55 -22.42 -6.28
C ASP A 85 -1.37 -21.12 -6.38
N ARG A 86 -1.40 -20.52 -7.58
CA ARG A 86 -2.15 -19.28 -7.85
C ARG A 86 -3.65 -19.41 -7.61
N LEU A 87 -4.29 -20.53 -7.93
CA LEU A 87 -5.73 -20.70 -7.73
C LEU A 87 -6.07 -20.78 -6.23
N ALA A 88 -5.22 -21.44 -5.45
CA ALA A 88 -5.33 -21.49 -4.00
C ALA A 88 -5.14 -20.08 -3.40
N TYR A 89 -4.19 -19.30 -3.91
CA TYR A 89 -3.98 -17.92 -3.50
C TYR A 89 -5.21 -17.05 -3.78
N SER A 90 -5.80 -17.14 -4.98
CA SER A 90 -7.01 -16.40 -5.32
C SER A 90 -8.18 -16.74 -4.40
N ARG A 91 -8.35 -18.03 -4.03
CA ARG A 91 -9.37 -18.43 -3.03
C ARG A 91 -9.10 -17.83 -1.66
N LEU A 92 -7.84 -17.75 -1.22
CA LEU A 92 -7.46 -17.07 0.03
C LEU A 92 -7.78 -15.57 -0.01
N CYS A 93 -7.51 -14.89 -1.13
CA CYS A 93 -7.87 -13.48 -1.32
C CYS A 93 -9.39 -13.28 -1.21
N ARG A 94 -10.19 -14.10 -1.89
CA ARG A 94 -11.67 -14.06 -1.80
C ARG A 94 -12.17 -14.32 -0.37
N LEU A 95 -11.60 -15.31 0.32
CA LEU A 95 -11.92 -15.61 1.71
C LEU A 95 -11.70 -14.39 2.61
N LEU A 96 -10.53 -13.74 2.49
CA LEU A 96 -10.21 -12.55 3.28
C LEU A 96 -11.12 -11.37 2.92
N SER A 97 -11.40 -11.15 1.64
CA SER A 97 -12.33 -10.11 1.17
C SER A 97 -13.73 -10.30 1.74
N LEU A 98 -14.23 -11.54 1.76
CA LEU A 98 -15.52 -11.89 2.36
C LEU A 98 -15.55 -11.53 3.85
N GLY A 99 -14.54 -11.95 4.61
CA GLY A 99 -14.48 -11.68 6.04
C GLY A 99 -14.32 -10.20 6.36
N LYS A 100 -13.55 -9.45 5.56
CA LYS A 100 -13.37 -8.00 5.69
C LYS A 100 -14.65 -7.25 5.33
N GLY A 101 -15.35 -7.67 4.28
CA GLY A 101 -16.66 -7.15 3.89
C GLY A 101 -17.69 -7.25 5.01
N ARG A 102 -17.75 -8.40 5.73
CA ARG A 102 -18.66 -8.61 6.86
C ARG A 102 -18.33 -7.77 8.09
N ALA A 103 -17.05 -7.53 8.37
CA ALA A 103 -16.59 -6.91 9.61
C ALA A 103 -16.40 -5.38 9.53
N GLY A 104 -16.27 -4.84 8.32
CA GLY A 104 -15.93 -3.45 8.06
C GLY A 104 -14.43 -3.16 8.17
N LYS A 105 -14.06 -1.88 8.05
CA LYS A 105 -12.67 -1.41 7.95
C LYS A 105 -11.76 -2.00 9.04
N ALA A 106 -10.60 -2.50 8.62
CA ALA A 106 -9.52 -3.01 9.48
C ALA A 106 -9.95 -4.14 10.43
N LYS A 107 -11.03 -4.84 10.09
CA LYS A 107 -11.52 -6.03 10.81
C LYS A 107 -11.76 -7.15 9.80
N CYS A 108 -11.86 -8.37 10.30
CA CYS A 108 -12.18 -9.53 9.49
C CYS A 108 -13.00 -10.51 10.35
N HIS A 109 -14.13 -10.96 9.82
CA HIS A 109 -15.03 -11.89 10.48
C HIS A 109 -15.21 -13.12 9.60
N LEU A 110 -14.49 -14.19 9.95
CA LEU A 110 -14.48 -15.46 9.25
C LEU A 110 -15.07 -16.54 10.14
N GLU A 111 -15.94 -17.35 9.55
CA GLU A 111 -16.48 -18.56 10.18
C GLU A 111 -15.81 -19.81 9.57
N TRP A 112 -15.96 -20.94 10.25
CA TRP A 112 -15.37 -22.20 9.79
C TRP A 112 -15.89 -22.61 8.42
N ASP A 113 -17.18 -22.39 8.15
CA ASP A 113 -17.80 -22.77 6.87
C ASP A 113 -17.21 -21.97 5.69
N ASP A 114 -16.80 -20.71 5.92
CA ASP A 114 -16.09 -19.93 4.90
C ASP A 114 -14.75 -20.59 4.54
N VAL A 115 -14.01 -21.06 5.55
CA VAL A 115 -12.72 -21.75 5.35
C VAL A 115 -12.91 -23.05 4.59
N VAL A 116 -13.99 -23.79 4.83
CA VAL A 116 -14.31 -25.01 4.08
C VAL A 116 -14.58 -24.70 2.61
N VAL A 117 -15.36 -23.65 2.32
CA VAL A 117 -15.71 -23.24 0.95
C VAL A 117 -14.47 -22.80 0.15
N TYR A 118 -13.57 -22.02 0.75
CA TYR A 118 -12.40 -21.45 0.07
C TYR A 118 -11.10 -22.22 0.33
N GLY A 119 -11.14 -23.34 1.06
CA GLY A 119 -9.97 -24.05 1.57
C GLY A 119 -9.25 -24.93 0.55
N GLU A 120 -9.79 -25.12 -0.65
CA GLU A 120 -9.18 -25.96 -1.69
C GLU A 120 -7.80 -25.43 -2.11
N GLY A 121 -6.79 -26.31 -2.17
CA GLY A 121 -5.41 -25.95 -2.51
C GLY A 121 -4.64 -25.26 -1.38
N LEU A 122 -5.25 -24.94 -0.24
CA LEU A 122 -4.53 -24.42 0.93
C LEU A 122 -3.97 -25.56 1.79
N ILE A 123 -2.74 -25.42 2.27
CA ILE A 123 -2.25 -26.19 3.43
C ILE A 123 -2.71 -25.48 4.69
N ALA A 124 -3.22 -26.21 5.68
CA ALA A 124 -3.73 -25.64 6.92
C ALA A 124 -3.05 -26.24 8.15
N VAL A 125 -2.57 -25.37 9.04
CA VAL A 125 -1.89 -25.75 10.29
C VAL A 125 -2.69 -25.18 11.46
N LEU A 126 -3.30 -26.05 12.28
CA LEU A 126 -3.95 -25.61 13.53
C LEU A 126 -2.91 -25.01 14.47
N VAL A 127 -3.20 -23.86 15.08
CA VAL A 127 -2.38 -23.25 16.14
C VAL A 127 -3.08 -23.46 17.49
N PRO A 128 -2.77 -24.56 18.22
CA PRO A 128 -3.45 -24.89 19.47
C PRO A 128 -2.90 -24.10 20.68
N ASP A 129 -3.70 -24.01 21.75
CA ASP A 129 -3.22 -23.60 23.08
C ASP A 129 -2.80 -24.85 23.88
N GLU A 130 -3.79 -25.63 24.32
CA GLU A 130 -3.66 -26.87 25.10
C GLU A 130 -4.30 -28.05 24.35
N ALA A 131 -4.00 -29.28 24.76
CA ALA A 131 -4.55 -30.51 24.18
C ALA A 131 -5.90 -30.89 24.82
N ASP A 132 -6.87 -29.98 24.79
CA ASP A 132 -8.21 -30.16 25.36
C ASP A 132 -9.24 -30.70 24.34
N ASP A 133 -10.46 -30.96 24.80
CA ASP A 133 -11.56 -31.45 23.96
C ASP A 133 -11.89 -30.48 22.82
N VAL A 134 -11.73 -29.17 23.05
CA VAL A 134 -11.95 -28.13 22.04
C VAL A 134 -10.90 -28.24 20.93
N CYS A 135 -9.63 -28.43 21.28
CA CYS A 135 -8.55 -28.71 20.34
C CYS A 135 -8.83 -30.01 19.57
N GLY A 136 -9.27 -31.07 20.25
CA GLY A 136 -9.64 -32.34 19.61
C GLY A 136 -10.75 -32.17 18.56
N LEU A 137 -11.79 -31.39 18.88
CA LEU A 137 -12.88 -31.08 17.95
C LEU A 137 -12.39 -30.27 16.75
N ARG A 138 -11.62 -29.21 17.00
CA ARG A 138 -11.05 -28.35 15.95
C ARG A 138 -10.10 -29.11 15.03
N LEU A 139 -9.30 -30.00 15.58
CA LEU A 139 -8.36 -30.83 14.83
C LEU A 139 -9.09 -31.87 13.96
N ARG A 140 -10.18 -32.46 14.46
CA ARG A 140 -11.04 -33.34 13.67
C ARG A 140 -11.64 -32.61 12.48
N ARG A 141 -12.24 -31.43 12.71
CA ARG A 141 -12.78 -30.57 11.64
C ARG A 141 -11.71 -30.24 10.60
N LEU A 142 -10.50 -29.86 11.05
CA LEU A 142 -9.38 -29.59 10.15
C LEU A 142 -9.02 -30.81 9.30
N ARG A 143 -8.95 -31.99 9.90
CA ARG A 143 -8.65 -33.24 9.19
C ARG A 143 -9.72 -33.58 8.15
N GLU A 144 -10.99 -33.41 8.49
CA GLU A 144 -12.11 -33.69 7.59
C GLU A 144 -12.10 -32.76 6.36
N ALA A 145 -11.80 -31.47 6.54
CA ALA A 145 -11.80 -30.49 5.45
C ALA A 145 -10.51 -30.50 4.60
N PHE A 146 -9.34 -30.69 5.23
CA PHE A 146 -8.04 -30.54 4.56
C PHE A 146 -7.34 -31.86 4.26
N GLY A 147 -7.74 -32.98 4.86
CA GLY A 147 -7.16 -34.30 4.59
C GLY A 147 -5.67 -34.37 4.89
N ASP A 148 -4.86 -34.66 3.87
CA ASP A 148 -3.39 -34.71 3.91
C ASP A 148 -2.73 -33.32 3.94
N ARG A 149 -3.51 -32.25 3.78
CA ARG A 149 -3.08 -30.85 3.90
C ARG A 149 -3.28 -30.28 5.31
N ALA A 150 -3.80 -31.08 6.25
CA ALA A 150 -4.00 -30.70 7.65
C ALA A 150 -2.77 -31.02 8.50
N TYR A 151 -2.35 -30.06 9.32
CA TYR A 151 -1.25 -30.22 10.28
C TYR A 151 -1.61 -29.58 11.63
N LEU A 152 -0.87 -29.93 12.67
CA LEU A 152 -0.94 -29.29 14.00
C LEU A 152 0.41 -28.65 14.37
N ALA A 153 0.40 -27.36 14.72
CA ALA A 153 1.61 -26.65 15.12
C ALA A 153 2.07 -27.06 16.52
N LEU A 154 3.38 -27.32 16.64
CA LEU A 154 4.10 -27.48 17.89
C LEU A 154 5.02 -26.27 18.06
N SER A 155 4.59 -25.31 18.88
CA SER A 155 5.39 -24.12 19.20
C SER A 155 5.80 -24.12 20.66
N LEU A 156 7.09 -23.90 20.92
CA LEU A 156 7.63 -23.83 22.28
C LEU A 156 7.39 -22.43 22.85
N ARG A 157 6.76 -22.39 24.01
CA ARG A 157 6.32 -21.19 24.73
C ARG A 157 7.09 -20.94 26.02
N ARG A 158 7.91 -21.91 26.44
CA ARG A 158 8.73 -21.89 27.67
C ARG A 158 7.92 -21.60 28.93
N ARG A 159 6.71 -22.15 29.01
CA ARG A 159 5.88 -22.16 30.22
C ARG A 159 6.28 -23.35 31.12
N PRO A 160 5.88 -23.34 32.41
CA PRO A 160 5.88 -24.56 33.20
C PRO A 160 5.13 -25.68 32.45
N ASN A 161 5.69 -26.89 32.44
CA ASN A 161 5.12 -28.07 31.78
C ASN A 161 4.93 -27.97 30.25
N ASP A 162 5.60 -27.04 29.58
CA ASP A 162 5.41 -26.83 28.14
C ASP A 162 5.81 -28.05 27.29
N GLN A 163 6.78 -28.84 27.74
CA GLN A 163 7.13 -30.11 27.10
C GLN A 163 6.05 -31.19 27.28
N LEU A 164 5.33 -31.19 28.41
CA LEU A 164 4.17 -32.06 28.61
C LEU A 164 3.03 -31.64 27.67
N ARG A 165 2.76 -30.34 27.56
CA ARG A 165 1.78 -29.79 26.62
C ARG A 165 2.10 -30.19 25.17
N LEU A 166 3.36 -30.06 24.73
CA LEU A 166 3.76 -30.50 23.38
C LEU A 166 3.59 -32.01 23.19
N TYR A 167 3.85 -32.82 24.23
CA TYR A 167 3.64 -34.27 24.21
C TYR A 167 2.15 -34.62 24.09
N GLU A 168 1.28 -33.97 24.87
CA GLU A 168 -0.17 -34.18 24.81
C GLU A 168 -0.74 -33.75 23.45
N LEU A 169 -0.30 -32.60 22.91
CA LEU A 169 -0.66 -32.13 21.58
C LEU A 169 -0.22 -33.11 20.49
N ALA A 170 1.01 -33.63 20.58
CA ALA A 170 1.51 -34.61 19.62
C ALA A 170 0.73 -35.94 19.68
N ASN A 171 0.36 -36.41 20.87
CA ASN A 171 -0.46 -37.61 21.04
C ASN A 171 -1.88 -37.41 20.53
N LEU A 172 -2.50 -36.26 20.80
CA LEU A 172 -3.81 -35.92 20.27
C LEU A 172 -3.78 -35.90 18.74
N ALA A 173 -2.75 -35.29 18.15
CA ALA A 173 -2.56 -35.26 16.71
C ALA A 173 -2.36 -36.67 16.11
N ALA A 174 -1.56 -37.51 16.76
CA ALA A 174 -1.37 -38.90 16.37
C ALA A 174 -2.67 -39.71 16.42
N ALA A 175 -3.46 -39.56 17.49
CA ALA A 175 -4.76 -40.22 17.64
C ALA A 175 -5.75 -39.82 16.53
N MET A 176 -5.69 -38.55 16.09
CA MET A 176 -6.51 -38.02 15.00
C MET A 176 -5.88 -38.20 13.60
N ARG A 177 -4.71 -38.84 13.52
CA ARG A 177 -3.92 -39.03 12.28
C ARG A 177 -3.60 -37.73 11.55
N VAL A 178 -3.33 -36.67 12.31
CA VAL A 178 -2.88 -35.37 11.79
C VAL A 178 -1.38 -35.22 12.07
N PRO A 179 -0.53 -34.99 11.05
CA PRO A 179 0.89 -34.75 11.27
C PRO A 179 1.14 -33.45 12.05
N THR A 180 2.16 -33.45 12.89
CA THR A 180 2.62 -32.25 13.61
C THR A 180 3.73 -31.55 12.87
N VAL A 181 3.82 -30.22 12.97
CA VAL A 181 4.90 -29.40 12.41
C VAL A 181 5.43 -28.41 13.44
N VAL A 182 6.74 -28.20 13.47
CA VAL A 182 7.38 -27.23 14.37
C VAL A 182 7.22 -25.82 13.81
N THR A 183 6.88 -24.88 14.69
CA THR A 183 6.90 -23.44 14.40
C THR A 183 7.43 -22.68 15.62
N ASN A 184 7.78 -21.40 15.44
CA ASN A 184 8.29 -20.57 16.53
C ASN A 184 7.38 -19.35 16.85
N ASP A 185 6.29 -19.17 16.09
CA ASP A 185 5.30 -18.11 16.27
C ASP A 185 5.96 -16.71 16.38
N VAL A 186 6.86 -16.40 15.46
CA VAL A 186 7.75 -15.23 15.50
C VAL A 186 6.96 -13.91 15.42
N LEU A 187 7.32 -12.97 16.31
CA LEU A 187 6.83 -11.58 16.30
C LEU A 187 7.93 -10.55 15.99
N PHE A 188 9.20 -10.97 16.04
CA PHE A 188 10.34 -10.09 15.84
C PHE A 188 11.57 -10.81 15.29
N HIS A 189 12.48 -10.08 14.63
CA HIS A 189 13.68 -10.68 14.06
C HIS A 189 14.71 -11.07 15.14
N GLU A 190 14.89 -10.25 16.18
CA GLU A 190 15.95 -10.43 17.19
C GLU A 190 15.45 -10.26 18.65
N PRO A 191 16.15 -10.82 19.66
CA PRO A 191 15.73 -10.76 21.06
C PRO A 191 15.54 -9.35 21.62
N ALA A 192 16.34 -8.36 21.18
CA ALA A 192 16.29 -6.99 21.68
C ALA A 192 14.93 -6.31 21.42
N ARG A 193 14.17 -6.76 20.41
CA ARG A 193 12.86 -6.21 20.05
C ARG A 193 11.73 -6.63 20.99
N ARG A 194 11.99 -7.53 21.95
CA ARG A 194 11.00 -7.93 22.95
C ARG A 194 10.39 -6.73 23.70
N MET A 195 11.21 -5.74 24.07
CA MET A 195 10.72 -4.54 24.76
C MET A 195 9.74 -3.76 23.88
N MET A 196 10.02 -3.63 22.59
CA MET A 196 9.11 -3.01 21.64
C MET A 196 7.80 -3.81 21.51
N GLN A 197 7.87 -5.14 21.53
CA GLN A 197 6.70 -6.00 21.49
C GLN A 197 5.75 -5.74 22.68
N ASP A 198 6.30 -5.64 23.90
CA ASP A 198 5.54 -5.29 25.10
C ASP A 198 4.88 -3.90 24.94
N VAL A 199 5.61 -2.92 24.39
CA VAL A 199 5.12 -1.54 24.17
C VAL A 199 3.99 -1.50 23.16
N VAL A 200 4.13 -2.12 21.99
CA VAL A 200 3.05 -2.12 20.98
C VAL A 200 1.82 -2.88 21.47
N THR A 201 2.01 -3.89 22.33
CA THR A 201 0.90 -4.58 23.01
C THR A 201 0.17 -3.64 23.96
N CYS A 202 0.90 -2.83 24.74
CA CYS A 202 0.33 -1.80 25.61
C CYS A 202 -0.44 -0.75 24.80
N ILE A 203 0.12 -0.27 23.68
CA ILE A 203 -0.54 0.67 22.76
C ILE A 203 -1.83 0.05 22.21
N ARG A 204 -1.79 -1.21 21.75
CA ARG A 204 -2.96 -1.91 21.19
C ARG A 204 -4.10 -2.07 22.19
N HIS A 205 -3.76 -2.30 23.45
CA HIS A 205 -4.73 -2.52 24.53
C HIS A 205 -5.07 -1.24 25.33
N ASN A 206 -4.47 -0.09 24.99
CA ASN A 206 -4.61 1.17 25.71
C ASN A 206 -4.33 1.05 27.22
N VAL A 207 -3.24 0.39 27.58
CA VAL A 207 -2.79 0.20 28.97
C VAL A 207 -1.34 0.65 29.13
N THR A 208 -0.92 0.91 30.37
CA THR A 208 0.50 1.13 30.67
C THR A 208 1.24 -0.21 30.80
N ILE A 209 2.56 -0.17 30.76
CA ILE A 209 3.42 -1.34 30.98
C ILE A 209 3.24 -1.93 32.39
N ASP A 210 2.94 -1.07 33.37
CA ASP A 210 2.71 -1.46 34.76
C ASP A 210 1.37 -2.20 34.90
N ASP A 211 0.34 -1.78 34.14
CA ASP A 211 -1.01 -2.33 34.18
C ASP A 211 -1.26 -3.47 33.16
N ALA A 212 -0.30 -3.74 32.29
CA ALA A 212 -0.49 -4.67 31.18
C ALA A 212 -0.78 -6.11 31.66
N GLY A 213 -0.23 -6.51 32.81
CA GLY A 213 -0.45 -7.83 33.41
C GLY A 213 -0.21 -8.97 32.43
N PHE A 214 -1.16 -9.90 32.33
CA PHE A 214 -1.09 -11.06 31.43
C PHE A 214 -1.31 -10.76 29.95
N ARG A 215 -1.55 -9.50 29.58
CA ARG A 215 -1.65 -9.07 28.17
C ARG A 215 -0.30 -9.00 27.49
N ARG A 216 0.77 -8.76 28.26
CA ARG A 216 2.16 -8.81 27.79
C ARG A 216 2.46 -10.15 27.17
N GLU A 217 3.37 -10.16 26.20
CA GLU A 217 3.81 -11.42 25.64
C GLU A 217 4.51 -12.25 26.72
N ARG A 218 3.95 -13.41 26.98
CA ARG A 218 4.42 -14.31 28.04
C ARG A 218 5.68 -15.05 27.57
N HIS A 219 5.89 -15.12 26.26
CA HIS A 219 6.94 -15.91 25.64
C HIS A 219 8.07 -14.99 25.16
N ALA A 220 9.19 -15.03 25.89
CA ALA A 220 10.38 -14.24 25.56
C ALA A 220 11.00 -14.60 24.20
N ASP A 221 10.74 -15.83 23.74
CA ASP A 221 11.48 -16.47 22.65
C ASP A 221 10.82 -16.31 21.27
N ARG A 222 9.92 -15.35 21.07
CA ARG A 222 9.25 -15.15 19.77
C ARG A 222 10.10 -14.37 18.76
N TYR A 223 11.42 -14.58 18.77
CA TYR A 223 12.39 -14.10 17.78
C TYR A 223 12.83 -15.21 16.82
N LEU A 224 13.37 -14.87 15.64
CA LEU A 224 13.96 -15.85 14.71
C LEU A 224 15.14 -16.59 15.34
N LYS A 225 15.13 -17.92 15.30
CA LYS A 225 16.21 -18.76 15.81
C LYS A 225 16.95 -19.45 14.68
N PRO A 226 18.27 -19.69 14.82
CA PRO A 226 19.01 -20.47 13.86
C PRO A 226 18.55 -21.93 13.83
N SER A 227 18.76 -22.57 12.69
CA SER A 227 18.22 -23.90 12.37
C SER A 227 18.72 -25.00 13.33
N ASP A 228 19.96 -24.88 13.82
CA ASP A 228 20.55 -25.78 14.81
C ASP A 228 19.91 -25.63 16.20
N GLU A 229 19.57 -24.40 16.60
CA GLU A 229 18.83 -24.14 17.83
C GLU A 229 17.41 -24.72 17.75
N MET A 230 16.72 -24.56 16.62
CA MET A 230 15.40 -25.16 16.41
C MET A 230 15.48 -26.70 16.50
N ALA A 231 16.49 -27.32 15.90
CA ALA A 231 16.72 -28.76 16.00
C ALA A 231 17.00 -29.21 17.44
N ARG A 232 17.79 -28.44 18.20
CA ARG A 232 18.10 -28.71 19.61
C ARG A 232 16.84 -28.59 20.49
N LEU A 233 16.03 -27.56 20.28
CA LEU A 233 14.81 -27.31 21.07
C LEU A 233 13.74 -28.38 20.83
N PHE A 234 13.66 -28.90 19.60
CA PHE A 234 12.68 -29.91 19.19
C PHE A 234 13.30 -31.28 18.95
N ALA A 235 14.38 -31.63 19.65
CA ALA A 235 15.08 -32.92 19.50
C ALA A 235 14.17 -34.16 19.73
N ARG A 236 13.05 -34.00 20.45
CA ARG A 236 12.03 -35.03 20.67
C ARG A 236 11.02 -35.18 19.52
N TYR A 237 11.01 -34.24 18.58
CA TYR A 237 10.06 -34.16 17.47
C TYR A 237 10.77 -33.95 16.12
N PRO A 238 11.76 -34.79 15.75
CA PRO A 238 12.54 -34.61 14.51
C PRO A 238 11.67 -34.63 13.25
N ASP A 239 10.63 -35.47 13.20
CA ASP A 239 9.70 -35.52 12.07
C ASP A 239 8.89 -34.22 11.92
N ALA A 240 8.51 -33.60 13.03
CA ALA A 240 7.78 -32.33 13.01
C ALA A 240 8.66 -31.17 12.55
N LEU A 241 9.97 -31.22 12.86
CA LEU A 241 10.95 -30.27 12.34
C LEU A 241 11.15 -30.47 10.83
N ALA A 242 11.33 -31.71 10.38
CA ALA A 242 11.50 -32.03 8.96
C ALA A 242 10.27 -31.64 8.11
N ARG A 243 9.06 -31.77 8.67
CA ARG A 243 7.82 -31.33 8.01
C ARG A 243 7.76 -29.84 7.71
N ALA A 244 8.52 -29.00 8.40
CA ALA A 244 8.58 -27.58 8.05
C ALA A 244 9.16 -27.38 6.64
N ILE A 245 10.19 -28.17 6.28
CA ILE A 245 10.75 -28.21 4.92
C ILE A 245 9.78 -28.88 3.95
N GLU A 246 9.09 -29.96 4.33
CA GLU A 246 8.06 -30.60 3.49
C GLU A 246 6.96 -29.61 3.09
N ILE A 247 6.41 -28.86 4.05
CA ILE A 247 5.37 -27.85 3.78
C ILE A 247 5.93 -26.73 2.91
N ALA A 248 7.15 -26.25 3.19
CA ALA A 248 7.82 -25.33 2.30
C ALA A 248 7.91 -25.92 0.88
N ASP A 249 8.25 -27.20 0.74
CA ASP A 249 8.36 -27.87 -0.55
C ASP A 249 7.03 -28.02 -1.30
N ARG A 250 5.91 -28.05 -0.59
CA ARG A 250 4.57 -28.07 -1.19
C ARG A 250 4.07 -26.67 -1.56
N CYS A 251 4.50 -25.63 -0.85
CA CYS A 251 4.08 -24.24 -1.11
C CYS A 251 4.96 -23.63 -2.20
N ARG A 252 4.47 -23.58 -3.45
CA ARG A 252 5.24 -23.13 -4.62
C ARG A 252 4.77 -21.82 -5.22
N PHE A 253 3.57 -21.35 -4.86
CA PHE A 253 3.07 -20.05 -5.29
C PHE A 253 4.07 -18.91 -5.03
N SER A 254 4.31 -18.11 -6.07
CA SER A 254 5.10 -16.88 -6.03
C SER A 254 4.26 -15.67 -6.44
N MET A 255 4.54 -14.50 -5.83
CA MET A 255 3.93 -13.23 -6.24
C MET A 255 4.29 -12.85 -7.69
N ASP A 256 5.37 -13.40 -8.25
CA ASP A 256 5.74 -13.21 -9.66
C ASP A 256 4.76 -13.90 -10.64
N GLU A 257 3.91 -14.83 -10.17
CA GLU A 257 2.88 -15.50 -10.98
C GLU A 257 1.61 -14.64 -11.17
N LEU A 258 1.50 -13.52 -10.45
CA LEU A 258 0.38 -12.59 -10.57
C LEU A 258 0.51 -11.78 -11.87
N ALA A 259 0.08 -12.41 -12.97
CA ALA A 259 -0.03 -11.74 -14.25
C ALA A 259 -1.18 -10.72 -14.20
N TYR A 260 -0.82 -9.44 -14.16
CA TYR A 260 -1.76 -8.34 -14.20
C TYR A 260 -2.30 -8.13 -15.61
N GLN A 261 -3.63 -8.13 -15.75
CA GLN A 261 -4.33 -7.84 -17.00
C GLN A 261 -5.20 -6.61 -16.83
N TYR A 262 -4.94 -5.59 -17.64
CA TYR A 262 -5.73 -4.37 -17.64
C TYR A 262 -7.12 -4.61 -18.25
N PRO A 263 -8.19 -3.96 -17.75
CA PRO A 263 -9.51 -4.09 -18.34
C PRO A 263 -9.52 -3.71 -19.83
N GLN A 264 -10.27 -4.49 -20.61
CA GLN A 264 -10.57 -4.15 -22.00
C GLN A 264 -11.79 -3.22 -22.03
N GLU A 265 -11.64 -2.08 -22.70
CA GLU A 265 -12.74 -1.14 -22.91
C GLU A 265 -13.73 -1.70 -23.94
N LYS A 266 -15.02 -1.69 -23.61
CA LYS A 266 -16.11 -2.17 -24.49
C LYS A 266 -16.56 -1.13 -25.51
N THR A 267 -15.84 -0.03 -25.66
CA THR A 267 -16.33 1.21 -26.30
C THR A 267 -16.57 1.08 -27.80
N MET A 268 -15.90 0.16 -28.51
CA MET A 268 -16.13 -0.06 -29.95
C MET A 268 -16.09 -1.55 -30.31
N PRO A 269 -17.27 -2.21 -30.40
CA PRO A 269 -17.35 -3.61 -30.81
C PRO A 269 -16.69 -3.83 -32.17
N GLY A 270 -15.78 -4.81 -32.25
CA GLY A 270 -15.10 -5.21 -33.49
C GLY A 270 -13.78 -4.50 -33.79
N LEU A 271 -13.34 -3.55 -32.96
CA LEU A 271 -12.01 -2.96 -33.05
C LEU A 271 -11.09 -3.49 -31.93
N THR A 272 -9.79 -3.61 -32.21
CA THR A 272 -8.79 -3.79 -31.15
C THR A 272 -8.67 -2.51 -30.33
N ALA A 273 -8.10 -2.60 -29.11
CA ALA A 273 -7.86 -1.43 -28.27
C ALA A 273 -7.01 -0.36 -28.99
N GLN A 274 -5.98 -0.79 -29.73
CA GLN A 274 -5.15 0.12 -30.53
C GLN A 274 -5.97 0.80 -31.62
N GLN A 275 -6.75 0.05 -32.40
CA GLN A 275 -7.58 0.62 -33.48
C GLN A 275 -8.62 1.61 -32.95
N ALA A 276 -9.24 1.29 -31.80
CA ALA A 276 -10.18 2.18 -31.15
C ALA A 276 -9.50 3.48 -30.66
N LEU A 277 -8.31 3.37 -30.09
CA LEU A 277 -7.52 4.53 -29.66
C LEU A 277 -7.13 5.42 -30.85
N GLU A 278 -6.64 4.84 -31.94
CA GLU A 278 -6.29 5.57 -33.16
C GLU A 278 -7.48 6.34 -33.71
N LYS A 279 -8.62 5.67 -33.83
CA LYS A 279 -9.85 6.31 -34.31
C LYS A 279 -10.25 7.51 -33.44
N LEU A 280 -10.30 7.33 -32.12
CA LEU A 280 -10.64 8.40 -31.17
C LEU A 280 -9.61 9.54 -31.19
N THR A 281 -8.33 9.21 -31.38
CA THR A 281 -7.25 10.20 -31.47
C THR A 281 -7.43 11.10 -32.69
N TRP A 282 -7.73 10.52 -33.86
CA TRP A 282 -7.95 11.30 -35.09
C TRP A 282 -9.27 12.09 -35.05
N GLU A 283 -10.34 11.52 -34.48
CA GLU A 283 -11.60 12.24 -34.24
C GLU A 283 -11.38 13.44 -33.30
N GLY A 284 -10.64 13.24 -32.20
CA GLY A 284 -10.27 14.29 -31.26
C GLY A 284 -9.38 15.37 -31.88
N ALA A 285 -8.44 14.98 -32.76
CA ALA A 285 -7.57 15.91 -33.47
C ALA A 285 -8.37 16.83 -34.41
N ALA A 286 -9.34 16.29 -35.13
CA ALA A 286 -10.24 17.08 -35.98
C ALA A 286 -11.08 18.08 -35.17
N LEU A 287 -11.50 17.71 -33.95
CA LEU A 287 -12.24 18.60 -33.06
C LEU A 287 -11.37 19.74 -32.49
N ARG A 288 -10.11 19.44 -32.14
CA ARG A 288 -9.16 20.43 -31.58
C ARG A 288 -8.60 21.40 -32.63
N TYR A 289 -8.45 20.92 -33.87
CA TYR A 289 -7.89 21.68 -34.98
C TYR A 289 -8.90 21.77 -36.14
N PRO A 290 -9.97 22.58 -36.02
CA PRO A 290 -11.02 22.66 -37.03
C PRO A 290 -10.53 23.22 -38.39
N GLU A 291 -9.44 23.97 -38.39
CA GLU A 291 -8.80 24.52 -39.61
C GLU A 291 -7.78 23.53 -40.23
N GLY A 292 -7.61 22.34 -39.65
CA GLY A 292 -6.66 21.32 -40.08
C GLY A 292 -5.55 21.08 -39.06
N VAL A 293 -5.17 19.81 -38.88
CA VAL A 293 -4.13 19.40 -37.93
C VAL A 293 -2.74 19.75 -38.50
N PRO A 294 -1.90 20.52 -37.79
CA PRO A 294 -0.56 20.87 -38.26
C PRO A 294 0.32 19.64 -38.54
N GLU A 295 1.16 19.68 -39.58
CA GLU A 295 2.02 18.54 -39.96
C GLU A 295 2.93 18.06 -38.81
N LYS A 296 3.45 19.00 -38.01
CA LYS A 296 4.23 18.71 -36.80
C LYS A 296 3.43 17.80 -35.84
N VAL A 297 2.16 18.15 -35.58
CA VAL A 297 1.28 17.41 -34.67
C VAL A 297 0.92 16.04 -35.25
N VAL A 298 0.66 15.95 -36.56
CA VAL A 298 0.44 14.65 -37.25
C VAL A 298 1.64 13.71 -37.06
N GLY A 299 2.86 14.23 -37.20
CA GLY A 299 4.09 13.46 -36.99
C GLY A 299 4.22 12.94 -35.56
N ILE A 300 3.94 13.79 -34.57
CA ILE A 300 3.97 13.45 -33.14
C ILE A 300 2.91 12.38 -32.82
N LEU A 301 1.65 12.58 -33.23
CA LEU A 301 0.56 11.62 -32.98
C LEU A 301 0.89 10.23 -33.53
N LYS A 302 1.40 10.14 -34.76
CA LYS A 302 1.82 8.86 -35.36
C LYS A 302 2.96 8.20 -34.58
N HIS A 303 3.89 8.99 -34.04
CA HIS A 303 4.99 8.47 -33.21
C HIS A 303 4.49 7.93 -31.87
N GLU A 304 3.66 8.72 -31.16
CA GLU A 304 3.07 8.31 -29.89
C GLU A 304 2.20 7.04 -30.04
N LEU A 305 1.33 6.98 -31.04
CA LEU A 305 0.46 5.83 -31.30
C LEU A 305 1.24 4.53 -31.54
N ARG A 306 2.36 4.58 -32.30
CA ARG A 306 3.25 3.43 -32.50
C ARG A 306 3.92 2.98 -31.21
N LEU A 307 4.34 3.93 -30.37
CA LEU A 307 4.99 3.61 -29.11
C LEU A 307 3.98 2.99 -28.12
N ILE A 308 2.76 3.51 -28.09
CA ILE A 308 1.64 2.97 -27.29
C ILE A 308 1.30 1.55 -27.74
N GLU A 309 1.26 1.29 -29.06
CA GLU A 309 1.03 -0.05 -29.62
C GLU A 309 2.13 -1.03 -29.20
N THR A 310 3.39 -0.63 -29.37
CA THR A 310 4.55 -1.48 -29.05
C THR A 310 4.62 -1.87 -27.58
N LEU A 311 4.12 -1.01 -26.70
CA LEU A 311 4.11 -1.20 -25.26
C LEU A 311 2.75 -1.70 -24.72
N GLU A 312 1.78 -1.94 -25.60
CA GLU A 312 0.45 -2.46 -25.27
C GLU A 312 -0.36 -1.58 -24.30
N TYR A 313 -0.13 -0.27 -24.28
CA TYR A 313 -0.81 0.67 -23.37
C TYR A 313 -2.14 1.22 -23.88
N ALA A 314 -2.62 0.80 -25.06
CA ALA A 314 -3.87 1.30 -25.63
C ALA A 314 -5.09 1.15 -24.69
N PRO A 315 -5.30 0.02 -23.98
CA PRO A 315 -6.39 -0.12 -23.01
C PRO A 315 -6.36 0.96 -21.91
N TYR A 316 -5.17 1.30 -21.43
CA TYR A 316 -4.97 2.30 -20.39
C TYR A 316 -5.44 3.70 -20.83
N PHE A 317 -5.01 4.14 -22.02
CA PHE A 317 -5.44 5.42 -22.60
C PHE A 317 -6.95 5.46 -22.84
N LEU A 318 -7.55 4.35 -23.29
CA LEU A 318 -8.98 4.27 -23.51
C LEU A 318 -9.77 4.39 -22.19
N THR A 319 -9.32 3.75 -21.11
CA THR A 319 -9.97 3.88 -19.79
C THR A 319 -9.91 5.31 -19.27
N VAL A 320 -8.75 5.97 -19.34
CA VAL A 320 -8.63 7.37 -18.92
C VAL A 320 -9.53 8.27 -19.78
N ASN A 321 -9.56 8.04 -21.09
CA ASN A 321 -10.46 8.75 -21.99
C ASN A 321 -11.94 8.52 -21.63
N SER A 322 -12.36 7.29 -21.30
CA SER A 322 -13.74 6.99 -20.87
C SER A 322 -14.10 7.76 -19.59
N ILE A 323 -13.21 7.79 -18.59
CA ILE A 323 -13.39 8.56 -17.35
C ILE A 323 -13.51 10.06 -17.63
N VAL A 324 -12.61 10.62 -18.44
CA VAL A 324 -12.62 12.04 -18.81
C VAL A 324 -13.86 12.41 -19.62
N ARG A 325 -14.28 11.57 -20.58
CA ARG A 325 -15.51 11.75 -21.34
C ARG A 325 -16.74 11.73 -20.44
N PHE A 326 -16.80 10.81 -19.48
CA PHE A 326 -17.88 10.77 -18.51
C PHE A 326 -17.91 12.05 -17.67
N ALA A 327 -16.78 12.46 -17.09
CA ALA A 327 -16.70 13.69 -16.29
C ALA A 327 -17.20 14.92 -17.08
N ARG A 328 -16.76 15.06 -18.33
CA ARG A 328 -17.22 16.13 -19.24
C ARG A 328 -18.71 16.04 -19.56
N SER A 329 -19.27 14.83 -19.75
CA SER A 329 -20.72 14.64 -19.95
C SER A 329 -21.56 15.09 -18.76
N GLN A 330 -20.94 15.09 -17.56
CA GLN A 330 -21.53 15.61 -16.33
C GLN A 330 -21.16 17.07 -16.08
N ASP A 331 -20.53 17.76 -17.04
CA ASP A 331 -20.05 19.14 -16.88
C ASP A 331 -19.09 19.29 -15.69
N ILE A 332 -18.23 18.29 -15.48
CA ILE A 332 -17.17 18.30 -14.46
C ILE A 332 -15.84 18.69 -15.12
N LEU A 333 -15.22 19.77 -14.65
CA LEU A 333 -13.89 20.16 -15.08
C LEU A 333 -12.85 19.13 -14.63
N CYS A 334 -11.97 18.79 -15.57
CA CYS A 334 -10.85 17.89 -15.34
C CYS A 334 -9.61 18.35 -16.11
N GLN A 335 -8.45 18.03 -15.57
CA GLN A 335 -7.15 18.36 -16.15
C GLN A 335 -6.13 17.28 -15.82
N GLY A 336 -5.56 16.67 -16.86
CA GLY A 336 -4.40 15.80 -16.73
C GLY A 336 -3.15 16.57 -16.31
N ARG A 337 -2.32 15.97 -15.46
CA ARG A 337 -1.07 16.56 -14.97
C ARG A 337 0.11 15.59 -15.09
N GLY A 338 1.28 16.04 -14.62
CA GLY A 338 2.49 15.23 -14.64
C GLY A 338 3.02 15.02 -16.05
N SER A 339 3.56 13.85 -16.33
CA SER A 339 4.15 13.50 -17.63
C SER A 339 3.10 13.33 -18.73
N ALA A 340 1.82 13.08 -18.38
CA ALA A 340 0.72 13.03 -19.35
C ALA A 340 0.55 14.34 -20.14
N ALA A 341 0.96 15.48 -19.57
CA ALA A 341 0.99 16.79 -20.25
C ALA A 341 1.88 16.81 -21.50
N ASN A 342 2.85 15.88 -21.60
CA ASN A 342 3.79 15.80 -22.72
C ASN A 342 3.24 14.97 -23.91
N SER A 343 2.01 14.48 -23.84
CA SER A 343 1.41 13.65 -24.88
C SER A 343 0.41 14.43 -25.73
N ALA A 344 0.65 14.43 -27.04
CA ALA A 344 -0.30 14.93 -28.03
C ALA A 344 -1.58 14.08 -28.08
N VAL A 345 -1.48 12.75 -27.88
CA VAL A 345 -2.64 11.86 -27.78
C VAL A 345 -3.53 12.28 -26.59
N CYS A 346 -2.96 12.52 -25.41
CA CYS A 346 -3.70 13.03 -24.25
C CYS A 346 -4.38 14.38 -24.52
N TYR A 347 -3.72 15.28 -25.26
CA TYR A 347 -4.28 16.59 -25.60
C TYR A 347 -5.52 16.46 -26.50
N VAL A 348 -5.42 15.70 -27.60
CA VAL A 348 -6.52 15.57 -28.57
C VAL A 348 -7.71 14.79 -28.00
N LEU A 349 -7.47 13.82 -27.11
CA LEU A 349 -8.53 13.12 -26.38
C LEU A 349 -9.19 13.98 -25.29
N GLY A 350 -8.63 15.15 -24.97
CA GLY A 350 -9.19 16.03 -23.93
C GLY A 350 -8.75 15.68 -22.52
N ILE A 351 -7.79 14.77 -22.35
CA ILE A 351 -7.21 14.45 -21.05
C ILE A 351 -6.39 15.64 -20.56
N THR A 352 -5.64 16.30 -21.44
CA THR A 352 -4.86 17.50 -21.13
C THR A 352 -5.33 18.70 -21.97
N SER A 353 -4.95 19.89 -21.51
CA SER A 353 -5.28 21.17 -22.18
C SER A 353 -4.04 21.89 -22.75
N ILE A 354 -2.86 21.26 -22.71
CA ILE A 354 -1.61 21.86 -23.19
C ILE A 354 -1.37 21.47 -24.65
N ASP A 355 -1.34 22.46 -25.52
CA ASP A 355 -1.13 22.28 -26.96
C ASP A 355 0.33 21.90 -27.28
N PRO A 356 0.57 20.74 -27.93
CA PRO A 356 1.91 20.29 -28.31
C PRO A 356 2.53 21.13 -29.45
N GLU A 357 1.76 21.93 -30.16
CA GLU A 357 2.32 22.83 -31.17
C GLU A 357 3.18 23.92 -30.51
N ARG A 358 2.68 24.49 -29.41
CA ARG A 358 3.29 25.63 -28.70
C ARG A 358 4.45 25.24 -27.78
N ASN A 359 4.55 23.98 -27.39
CA ASN A 359 5.56 23.50 -26.44
C ASN A 359 6.35 22.30 -26.99
N ASN A 360 7.68 22.31 -26.84
CA ASN A 360 8.53 21.18 -27.18
C ASN A 360 8.66 20.22 -25.99
N LEU A 361 7.59 19.47 -25.72
CA LEU A 361 7.55 18.48 -24.64
C LEU A 361 8.05 17.11 -25.14
N LEU A 362 8.75 16.38 -24.27
CA LEU A 362 9.35 15.08 -24.58
C LEU A 362 8.42 13.94 -24.14
N PHE A 363 7.83 13.23 -25.10
CA PHE A 363 6.94 12.09 -24.83
C PHE A 363 7.67 10.93 -24.15
N GLU A 364 8.96 10.74 -24.41
CA GLU A 364 9.78 9.67 -23.83
C GLU A 364 10.04 9.85 -22.32
N ARG A 365 9.72 11.04 -21.77
CA ARG A 365 9.66 11.24 -20.31
C ARG A 365 8.40 10.64 -19.70
N PHE A 366 7.34 10.47 -20.49
CA PHE A 366 6.09 9.87 -20.09
C PHE A 366 6.08 8.35 -20.35
N VAL A 367 6.37 7.94 -21.58
CA VAL A 367 6.37 6.53 -22.00
C VAL A 367 7.74 6.17 -22.55
N SER A 368 8.45 5.22 -21.93
CA SER A 368 9.79 4.81 -22.35
C SER A 368 9.92 3.29 -22.49
N GLN A 369 10.41 2.85 -23.66
CA GLN A 369 10.71 1.44 -23.92
C GLN A 369 11.83 0.88 -23.03
N GLU A 370 12.80 1.71 -22.63
CA GLU A 370 13.95 1.28 -21.84
C GLU A 370 13.58 1.04 -20.38
N ARG A 371 12.67 1.85 -19.82
CA ARG A 371 12.23 1.72 -18.43
C ARG A 371 11.24 0.58 -18.22
N ARG A 372 10.37 0.29 -19.21
CA ARG A 372 9.24 -0.67 -19.09
C ARG A 372 8.42 -0.48 -17.81
N GLU A 373 8.36 0.75 -17.33
CA GLU A 373 7.52 1.16 -16.20
C GLU A 373 6.13 1.50 -16.75
N PRO A 374 5.05 1.06 -16.08
CA PRO A 374 3.70 1.45 -16.49
C PRO A 374 3.53 2.98 -16.47
N PRO A 375 2.85 3.58 -17.47
CA PRO A 375 2.60 5.02 -17.48
C PRO A 375 1.61 5.40 -16.37
N ASP A 376 1.82 6.58 -15.78
CA ASP A 376 0.95 7.15 -14.73
C ASP A 376 0.24 8.39 -15.28
N ILE A 377 -1.06 8.28 -15.60
CA ILE A 377 -1.91 9.40 -16.00
C ILE A 377 -2.73 9.86 -14.80
N ASP A 378 -2.22 10.88 -14.13
CA ASP A 378 -2.92 11.62 -13.08
C ASP A 378 -3.93 12.59 -13.69
N VAL A 379 -5.21 12.45 -13.35
CA VAL A 379 -6.26 13.41 -13.73
C VAL A 379 -6.85 14.08 -12.50
N ASP A 380 -6.73 15.40 -12.44
CA ASP A 380 -7.37 16.23 -11.42
C ASP A 380 -8.80 16.56 -11.84
N PHE A 381 -9.76 16.38 -10.93
CA PHE A 381 -11.17 16.73 -11.09
C PHE A 381 -11.58 17.80 -10.06
N GLU A 382 -12.74 18.43 -10.28
CA GLU A 382 -13.37 19.27 -9.26
C GLU A 382 -13.49 18.54 -7.92
N HIS A 383 -12.94 19.14 -6.86
CA HIS A 383 -12.89 18.52 -5.53
C HIS A 383 -14.27 18.07 -5.02
N GLU A 384 -15.30 18.90 -5.23
CA GLU A 384 -16.65 18.68 -4.71
C GLU A 384 -17.44 17.62 -5.50
N ARG A 385 -17.10 17.41 -6.77
CA ARG A 385 -17.85 16.55 -7.69
C ARG A 385 -17.11 15.27 -8.07
N ARG A 386 -15.86 15.12 -7.63
CA ARG A 386 -15.04 13.93 -7.91
C ARG A 386 -15.68 12.62 -7.47
N GLU A 387 -16.47 12.60 -6.40
CA GLU A 387 -17.14 11.38 -5.94
C GLU A 387 -18.03 10.77 -7.05
N ILE A 388 -18.67 11.61 -7.87
CA ILE A 388 -19.51 11.17 -9.00
C ILE A 388 -18.67 10.34 -9.98
N VAL A 389 -17.44 10.78 -10.26
CA VAL A 389 -16.50 10.08 -11.15
C VAL A 389 -16.05 8.76 -10.52
N MET A 390 -15.74 8.76 -9.22
CA MET A 390 -15.33 7.55 -8.51
C MET A 390 -16.43 6.48 -8.50
N GLN A 391 -17.69 6.88 -8.26
CA GLN A 391 -18.82 5.96 -8.28
C GLN A 391 -19.09 5.42 -9.70
N TRP A 392 -18.96 6.27 -10.73
CA TRP A 392 -19.05 5.82 -12.11
C TRP A 392 -18.00 4.77 -12.46
N VAL A 393 -16.76 4.89 -11.96
CA VAL A 393 -15.71 3.86 -12.13
C VAL A 393 -16.17 2.53 -11.51
N TYR A 394 -16.68 2.54 -10.27
CA TYR A 394 -17.19 1.32 -9.64
C TYR A 394 -18.39 0.71 -10.39
N GLU A 395 -19.30 1.53 -10.90
CA GLU A 395 -20.48 1.09 -11.64
C GLU A 395 -20.13 0.54 -13.02
N THR A 396 -19.15 1.14 -13.70
CA THR A 396 -18.75 0.80 -15.07
C THR A 396 -17.88 -0.45 -15.13
N TYR A 397 -16.90 -0.55 -14.23
CA TYR A 397 -15.96 -1.67 -14.21
C TYR A 397 -16.38 -2.78 -13.24
N GLY A 398 -17.22 -2.47 -12.26
CA GLY A 398 -17.69 -3.41 -11.24
C GLY A 398 -16.82 -3.37 -9.98
N ARG A 399 -17.47 -3.55 -8.83
CA ARG A 399 -16.80 -3.57 -7.52
C ARG A 399 -15.84 -4.74 -7.35
N ASP A 400 -16.05 -5.84 -8.06
CA ASP A 400 -15.14 -6.98 -8.00
C ASP A 400 -13.88 -6.79 -8.87
N HIS A 401 -13.78 -5.69 -9.64
CA HIS A 401 -12.69 -5.41 -10.59
C HIS A 401 -11.96 -4.08 -10.33
N ALA A 402 -12.54 -3.22 -9.48
CA ALA A 402 -12.05 -1.88 -9.22
C ALA A 402 -12.03 -1.58 -7.72
N ALA A 403 -10.89 -1.15 -7.18
CA ALA A 403 -10.77 -0.68 -5.81
C ALA A 403 -9.67 0.37 -5.68
N LEU A 404 -9.72 1.18 -4.62
CA LEU A 404 -8.66 2.14 -4.33
C LEU A 404 -7.42 1.43 -3.76
N CYS A 405 -6.23 1.95 -4.02
CA CYS A 405 -5.05 1.57 -3.25
C CYS A 405 -5.23 1.97 -1.78
N SER A 406 -4.56 1.24 -0.88
CA SER A 406 -4.36 1.71 0.48
C SER A 406 -3.25 2.76 0.53
N THR A 407 -3.10 3.37 1.70
CA THR A 407 -1.95 4.17 2.09
C THR A 407 -1.51 3.69 3.45
N VAL A 408 -0.27 3.20 3.54
CA VAL A 408 0.31 2.77 4.81
C VAL A 408 0.65 4.00 5.64
N ILE A 409 -0.15 4.27 6.67
CA ILE A 409 0.12 5.37 7.60
C ILE A 409 1.22 4.91 8.55
N ARG A 410 2.38 5.54 8.46
CA ARG A 410 3.55 5.28 9.30
C ARG A 410 3.57 6.16 10.54
N TYR A 411 4.19 5.68 11.61
CA TYR A 411 4.45 6.46 12.80
C TYR A 411 5.36 7.66 12.48
N ARG A 412 4.83 8.87 12.63
CA ARG A 412 5.67 10.09 12.68
C ARG A 412 6.28 10.22 14.07
N THR A 413 7.44 10.85 14.19
CA THR A 413 8.20 10.96 15.46
C THR A 413 7.34 11.46 16.62
N LYS A 414 6.55 12.52 16.41
CA LYS A 414 5.62 13.06 17.43
C LYS A 414 4.59 12.03 17.90
N GLY A 415 4.03 11.26 16.96
CA GLY A 415 3.05 10.22 17.26
C GLY A 415 3.66 9.03 17.99
N ALA A 416 4.88 8.62 17.59
CA ALA A 416 5.62 7.55 18.25
C ALA A 416 5.93 7.91 19.72
N VAL A 417 6.49 9.10 19.97
CA VAL A 417 6.81 9.58 21.33
C VAL A 417 5.56 9.65 22.20
N ARG A 418 4.44 10.13 21.66
CA ARG A 418 3.19 10.22 22.41
C ARG A 418 2.65 8.84 22.79
N ASP A 419 2.55 7.92 21.83
CA ASP A 419 1.95 6.60 22.07
C ASP A 419 2.87 5.72 22.95
N VAL A 420 4.19 5.77 22.74
CA VAL A 420 5.19 5.07 23.59
C VAL A 420 5.23 5.68 24.99
N GLY A 421 5.22 7.01 25.12
CA GLY A 421 5.24 7.69 26.42
C GLY A 421 4.01 7.33 27.26
N LYS A 422 2.82 7.28 26.64
CA LYS A 422 1.59 6.79 27.29
C LYS A 422 1.73 5.33 27.73
N ALA A 423 2.26 4.46 26.88
CA ALA A 423 2.49 3.05 27.22
C ALA A 423 3.49 2.88 28.38
N LEU A 424 4.48 3.75 28.52
CA LEU A 424 5.43 3.73 29.64
C LEU A 424 4.91 4.47 30.90
N GLY A 425 3.68 4.99 30.87
CA GLY A 425 3.04 5.65 31.99
C GLY A 425 3.51 7.10 32.23
N LEU A 426 4.06 7.76 31.21
CA LEU A 426 4.37 9.19 31.32
C LEU A 426 3.08 10.03 31.37
N PRO A 427 3.02 11.09 32.19
CA PRO A 427 1.88 12.00 32.23
C PRO A 427 1.61 12.63 30.86
N GLU A 428 0.33 12.89 30.56
CA GLU A 428 -0.07 13.41 29.25
C GLU A 428 0.62 14.74 28.92
N ASP A 429 0.77 15.63 29.89
CA ASP A 429 1.44 16.93 29.73
C ASP A 429 2.91 16.76 29.31
N MET A 430 3.59 15.77 29.87
CA MET A 430 4.96 15.45 29.50
C MET A 430 5.03 14.89 28.08
N THR A 431 4.12 13.98 27.70
CA THR A 431 4.09 13.46 26.33
C THR A 431 3.78 14.53 25.29
N LYS A 432 2.89 15.49 25.63
CA LYS A 432 2.58 16.65 24.78
C LYS A 432 3.80 17.55 24.62
N LEU A 433 4.47 17.90 25.72
CA LEU A 433 5.70 18.70 25.72
C LEU A 433 6.80 18.06 24.87
N LEU A 434 7.06 16.77 25.07
CA LEU A 434 8.07 16.04 24.29
C LEU A 434 7.70 16.03 22.80
N SER A 435 6.43 15.79 22.46
CA SER A 435 6.00 15.74 21.06
C SER A 435 6.01 17.11 20.36
N SER A 436 5.78 18.22 21.07
CA SER A 436 5.74 19.55 20.47
C SER A 436 7.14 20.09 20.14
N GLN A 437 8.14 19.69 20.94
CA GLN A 437 9.51 20.16 20.88
C GLN A 437 10.37 19.40 19.85
N ILE A 438 9.94 18.21 19.41
CA ILE A 438 10.62 17.48 18.34
C ILE A 438 10.26 18.11 16.99
N TRP A 439 11.13 19.00 16.51
CA TRP A 439 11.14 19.57 15.16
C TRP A 439 12.27 18.93 14.35
N GLY A 440 11.96 18.39 13.17
CA GLY A 440 12.97 17.93 12.21
C GLY A 440 13.41 16.47 12.40
N HIS A 441 14.00 15.91 11.35
CA HIS A 441 14.33 14.50 11.20
C HIS A 441 15.30 13.96 12.27
N GLY A 442 14.90 12.87 12.92
CA GLY A 442 15.80 11.79 13.35
C GLY A 442 16.81 12.06 14.47
N GLU A 443 17.06 13.31 14.86
CA GLU A 443 18.00 13.58 15.94
C GLU A 443 17.38 13.28 17.31
N ALA A 444 18.13 12.53 18.12
CA ALA A 444 17.86 12.39 19.54
C ALA A 444 17.66 13.79 20.16
N VAL A 445 16.84 13.87 21.20
CA VAL A 445 16.72 15.12 21.97
C VAL A 445 18.12 15.44 22.53
N ASP A 446 18.78 16.43 21.92
CA ASP A 446 20.09 16.89 22.36
C ASP A 446 20.05 17.25 23.86
N GLU A 447 21.12 16.96 24.59
CA GLU A 447 21.22 17.21 26.04
C GLU A 447 20.91 18.68 26.35
N GLN A 448 21.28 19.58 25.46
CA GLN A 448 21.04 21.02 25.60
C GLN A 448 19.53 21.33 25.59
N ARG A 449 18.75 20.72 24.69
CA ARG A 449 17.28 20.88 24.62
C ARG A 449 16.58 20.20 25.80
N ALA A 450 17.09 19.07 26.26
CA ALA A 450 16.54 18.42 27.44
C ALA A 450 16.71 19.27 28.70
N ARG A 451 17.86 19.95 28.84
CA ARG A 451 18.09 20.93 29.92
C ARG A 451 17.18 22.15 29.81
N GLU A 452 16.98 22.69 28.61
CA GLU A 452 16.03 23.81 28.36
C GLU A 452 14.59 23.46 28.76
N LEU A 453 14.20 22.19 28.61
CA LEU A 453 12.87 21.67 28.97
C LEU A 453 12.77 21.18 30.42
N ASN A 454 13.82 21.36 31.24
CA ASN A 454 13.93 20.80 32.58
C ASN A 454 13.64 19.29 32.64
N LEU A 455 13.95 18.56 31.57
CA LEU A 455 13.78 17.12 31.50
C LEU A 455 14.97 16.45 32.20
N ASN A 456 14.66 15.60 33.18
CA ASN A 456 15.68 14.77 33.81
C ASN A 456 16.03 13.59 32.88
N LEU A 457 17.06 13.75 32.05
CA LEU A 457 17.59 12.66 31.22
C LEU A 457 18.15 11.48 32.03
N GLY A 458 18.35 11.64 33.34
CA GLY A 458 18.65 10.52 34.25
C GLY A 458 17.45 9.61 34.51
N ASP A 459 16.22 10.05 34.21
CA ASP A 459 15.03 9.22 34.33
C ASP A 459 15.03 8.11 33.28
N ARG A 460 15.05 6.87 33.76
CA ARG A 460 15.04 5.66 32.92
C ARG A 460 13.78 5.57 32.05
N ARG A 461 12.60 5.95 32.54
CA ARG A 461 11.34 5.87 31.76
C ARG A 461 11.37 6.85 30.60
N LEU A 462 11.90 8.05 30.83
CA LEU A 462 12.06 9.05 29.78
C LEU A 462 13.04 8.57 28.70
N ARG A 463 14.22 8.08 29.09
CA ARG A 463 15.20 7.52 28.14
C ARG A 463 14.62 6.37 27.32
N LEU A 464 13.99 5.41 27.99
CA LEU A 464 13.33 4.30 27.30
C LEU A 464 12.23 4.78 26.34
N THR A 465 11.49 5.83 26.71
CA THR A 465 10.49 6.41 25.81
C THR A 465 11.13 6.94 24.54
N LEU A 466 12.24 7.66 24.64
CA LEU A 466 12.94 8.21 23.48
C LEU A 466 13.53 7.10 22.59
N ASP A 467 14.23 6.14 23.20
CA ASP A 467 14.87 5.03 22.47
C ASP A 467 13.83 4.16 21.72
N LEU A 468 12.74 3.81 22.40
CA LEU A 468 11.66 3.01 21.82
C LEU A 468 10.86 3.82 20.79
N ALA A 469 10.60 5.11 21.04
CA ALA A 469 9.93 5.96 20.06
C ALA A 469 10.75 6.12 18.77
N ALA A 470 12.07 6.19 18.87
CA ALA A 470 12.96 6.21 17.70
C ALA A 470 12.85 4.91 16.88
N GLN A 471 12.80 3.76 17.56
CA GLN A 471 12.59 2.46 16.89
C GLN A 471 11.19 2.30 16.27
N LEU A 472 10.16 2.90 16.89
CA LEU A 472 8.78 2.83 16.37
C LEU A 472 8.54 3.82 15.23
N ALA A 473 9.29 4.93 15.18
CA ALA A 473 9.18 5.92 14.11
C ALA A 473 9.43 5.29 12.73
N GLY A 474 8.62 5.64 11.74
CA GLY A 474 8.68 5.08 10.39
C GLY A 474 7.98 3.73 10.22
N THR A 475 7.64 3.02 11.29
CA THR A 475 6.93 1.74 11.20
C THR A 475 5.46 1.90 10.79
N PRO A 476 4.87 0.93 10.07
CA PRO A 476 3.44 0.91 9.74
C PRO A 476 2.55 0.93 10.99
N ARG A 477 1.50 1.76 10.98
CA ARG A 477 0.55 1.91 12.09
C ARG A 477 -0.85 1.38 11.76
N HIS A 478 -1.35 1.72 10.57
CA HIS A 478 -2.65 1.26 10.05
C HIS A 478 -2.75 1.58 8.56
N LEU A 479 -3.72 0.96 7.89
CA LEU A 479 -4.10 1.31 6.52
C LEU A 479 -5.13 2.45 6.51
N SER A 480 -4.89 3.40 5.61
CA SER A 480 -5.86 4.41 5.19
C SER A 480 -6.16 4.21 3.71
N GLN A 481 -7.19 4.90 3.20
CA GLN A 481 -7.50 4.90 1.76
C GLN A 481 -6.58 5.89 1.02
N HIS A 482 -6.11 5.52 -0.17
CA HIS A 482 -5.47 6.47 -1.09
C HIS A 482 -6.50 7.53 -1.53
N PRO A 483 -6.10 8.80 -1.69
CA PRO A 483 -7.04 9.87 -2.02
C PRO A 483 -7.75 9.69 -3.36
N GLY A 484 -7.21 8.91 -4.31
CA GLY A 484 -7.84 8.75 -5.62
C GLY A 484 -7.27 7.67 -6.54
N GLY A 485 -6.33 6.85 -6.06
CA GLY A 485 -5.61 5.91 -6.93
C GLY A 485 -6.36 4.60 -7.00
N PHE A 486 -6.88 4.28 -8.17
CA PHE A 486 -7.62 3.06 -8.45
C PHE A 486 -6.72 2.02 -9.07
N VAL A 487 -6.88 0.78 -8.62
CA VAL A 487 -6.44 -0.41 -9.33
C VAL A 487 -7.65 -0.95 -10.07
N LEU A 488 -7.50 -1.13 -11.38
CA LEU A 488 -8.51 -1.71 -12.26
C LEU A 488 -7.97 -3.01 -12.84
N THR A 489 -8.80 -4.04 -12.99
CA THR A 489 -8.39 -5.35 -13.50
C THR A 489 -9.41 -5.91 -14.47
N HIS A 490 -8.96 -6.71 -15.44
CA HIS A 490 -9.87 -7.45 -16.32
C HIS A 490 -10.55 -8.60 -15.59
N ASP A 491 -9.74 -9.45 -14.95
CA ASP A 491 -10.21 -10.49 -14.05
C ASP A 491 -10.64 -9.89 -12.70
N ARG A 492 -11.21 -10.71 -11.82
CA ARG A 492 -11.59 -10.27 -10.49
C ARG A 492 -10.37 -9.77 -9.70
N LEU A 493 -10.46 -8.57 -9.16
CA LEU A 493 -9.41 -7.97 -8.34
C LEU A 493 -9.20 -8.74 -7.03
N ASP A 494 -10.27 -9.28 -6.46
CA ASP A 494 -10.21 -10.11 -5.25
C ASP A 494 -9.64 -11.52 -5.47
N ASP A 495 -9.18 -11.84 -6.70
CA ASP A 495 -8.30 -12.99 -6.99
C ASP A 495 -6.82 -12.67 -6.84
N LEU A 496 -6.47 -11.38 -6.83
CA LEU A 496 -5.09 -10.90 -6.80
C LEU A 496 -4.73 -10.32 -5.45
N VAL A 497 -5.68 -9.66 -4.77
CA VAL A 497 -5.43 -8.99 -3.49
C VAL A 497 -6.71 -8.90 -2.67
N PRO A 498 -6.67 -9.07 -1.34
CA PRO A 498 -7.86 -8.87 -0.51
C PRO A 498 -8.39 -7.43 -0.62
N ILE A 499 -9.71 -7.31 -0.70
CA ILE A 499 -10.44 -6.04 -0.75
C ILE A 499 -11.16 -5.84 0.59
N GLU A 500 -11.08 -4.63 1.15
CA GLU A 500 -11.85 -4.25 2.33
C GLU A 500 -12.68 -2.98 2.13
N PRO A 501 -13.80 -2.83 2.86
CA PRO A 501 -14.53 -1.58 2.91
C PRO A 501 -13.65 -0.43 3.44
N ALA A 502 -13.70 0.71 2.76
CA ALA A 502 -13.01 1.92 3.21
C ALA A 502 -13.77 2.59 4.37
N ALA A 503 -13.18 3.64 4.96
CA ALA A 503 -13.85 4.42 6.01
C ALA A 503 -15.02 5.25 5.46
N MET A 504 -14.86 5.73 4.23
CA MET A 504 -15.94 6.43 3.53
C MET A 504 -16.93 5.43 2.95
N LYS A 505 -18.22 5.76 3.05
CA LYS A 505 -19.32 4.96 2.53
C LYS A 505 -19.12 4.70 1.03
N ASP A 506 -19.50 3.50 0.59
CA ASP A 506 -19.53 3.10 -0.82
C ASP A 506 -18.16 3.09 -1.52
N ARG A 507 -17.06 3.11 -0.74
CA ARG A 507 -15.69 2.94 -1.23
C ARG A 507 -15.06 1.66 -0.67
N GLN A 508 -14.11 1.12 -1.42
CA GLN A 508 -13.33 -0.06 -1.02
C GLN A 508 -11.87 0.13 -1.39
N VAL A 509 -11.00 -0.55 -0.66
CA VAL A 509 -9.55 -0.48 -0.83
C VAL A 509 -8.94 -1.88 -0.93
N VAL A 510 -7.88 -2.01 -1.69
CA VAL A 510 -6.97 -3.16 -1.59
C VAL A 510 -5.99 -2.93 -0.44
N GLU A 511 -5.44 -4.00 0.13
CA GLU A 511 -4.52 -3.89 1.27
C GLU A 511 -3.14 -3.28 0.93
N TRP A 512 -2.81 -3.18 -0.35
CA TRP A 512 -1.54 -2.73 -0.87
C TRP A 512 -1.52 -1.22 -1.14
N ASP A 513 -0.38 -0.58 -0.85
CA ASP A 513 -0.16 0.83 -1.16
C ASP A 513 0.39 1.04 -2.58
N LYS A 514 0.64 2.30 -2.93
CA LYS A 514 1.15 2.66 -4.26
C LYS A 514 2.47 1.93 -4.58
N ASP A 515 3.40 1.88 -3.65
CA ASP A 515 4.71 1.27 -3.93
C ASP A 515 4.57 -0.25 -4.09
N ASP A 516 3.66 -0.88 -3.32
CA ASP A 516 3.37 -2.32 -3.45
C ASP A 516 2.78 -2.65 -4.84
N ILE A 517 1.85 -1.82 -5.33
CA ILE A 517 1.26 -1.93 -6.67
C ILE A 517 2.32 -1.72 -7.77
N ASP A 518 3.19 -0.72 -7.59
CA ASP A 518 4.28 -0.43 -8.52
C ASP A 518 5.30 -1.59 -8.56
N ALA A 519 5.64 -2.20 -7.41
CA ALA A 519 6.54 -3.36 -7.32
C ALA A 519 6.01 -4.60 -8.05
N LEU A 520 4.68 -4.78 -8.06
CA LEU A 520 4.00 -5.84 -8.83
C LEU A 520 3.69 -5.42 -10.27
N LYS A 521 4.01 -4.19 -10.67
CA LYS A 521 3.77 -3.61 -12.01
C LYS A 521 2.30 -3.56 -12.40
N PHE A 522 1.43 -3.36 -11.41
CA PHE A 522 0.00 -3.16 -11.67
C PHE A 522 -0.19 -1.73 -12.16
N MET A 523 -1.04 -1.55 -13.18
CA MET A 523 -1.43 -0.20 -13.61
C MET A 523 -2.47 0.37 -12.64
N LYS A 524 -2.43 1.70 -12.51
CA LYS A 524 -3.35 2.46 -11.69
C LYS A 524 -3.85 3.68 -12.42
N VAL A 525 -5.04 4.13 -12.05
CA VAL A 525 -5.63 5.37 -12.55
C VAL A 525 -5.92 6.29 -11.37
N ASP A 526 -5.34 7.48 -11.40
CA ASP A 526 -5.45 8.45 -10.33
C ASP A 526 -6.59 9.44 -10.62
N VAL A 527 -7.71 9.26 -9.91
CA VAL A 527 -8.87 10.16 -9.89
C VAL A 527 -8.68 11.15 -8.75
N LEU A 528 -8.03 12.27 -9.04
CA LEU A 528 -7.57 13.23 -8.05
C LEU A 528 -8.51 14.42 -7.92
N ALA A 529 -8.37 15.16 -6.82
CA ALA A 529 -9.20 16.33 -6.54
C ALA A 529 -8.34 17.57 -6.44
N LEU A 530 -8.72 18.61 -7.19
CA LEU A 530 -8.10 19.92 -7.09
C LEU A 530 -9.18 20.97 -6.78
N GLY A 531 -9.08 21.62 -5.62
CA GLY A 531 -10.04 22.66 -5.21
C GLY A 531 -10.11 23.85 -6.17
N MET A 532 -9.01 24.16 -6.85
CA MET A 532 -8.98 25.25 -7.83
C MET A 532 -9.83 24.95 -9.08
N LEU A 533 -10.00 23.68 -9.47
CA LEU A 533 -10.92 23.32 -10.55
C LEU A 533 -12.36 23.67 -10.17
N THR A 534 -12.77 23.40 -8.93
CA THR A 534 -14.09 23.81 -8.41
C THR A 534 -14.25 25.33 -8.45
N ALA A 535 -13.23 26.08 -8.01
CA ALA A 535 -13.26 27.54 -8.01
C ALA A 535 -13.37 28.12 -9.43
N MET A 536 -12.63 27.56 -10.39
CA MET A 536 -12.71 27.94 -11.79
C MET A 536 -14.08 27.62 -12.40
N LYS A 537 -14.63 26.42 -12.16
CA LYS A 537 -15.97 26.04 -12.65
C LYS A 537 -17.03 27.04 -12.20
N ARG A 538 -17.08 27.34 -10.89
CA ARG A 538 -17.99 28.36 -10.34
C ARG A 538 -17.79 29.72 -10.97
N SER A 539 -16.54 30.10 -11.27
CA SER A 539 -16.25 31.38 -11.92
C SER A 539 -16.75 31.42 -13.36
N PHE A 540 -16.61 30.34 -14.12
CA PHE A 540 -17.17 30.22 -15.48
C PHE A 540 -18.70 30.24 -15.47
N ASP A 541 -19.33 29.57 -14.51
CA ASP A 541 -20.79 29.57 -14.37
C ASP A 541 -21.31 30.98 -14.08
N LEU A 542 -20.65 31.73 -13.18
CA LEU A 542 -20.97 33.14 -12.89
C LEU A 542 -20.77 34.06 -14.10
N LEU A 543 -19.74 33.84 -14.90
CA LEU A 543 -19.51 34.59 -16.14
C LEU A 543 -20.59 34.30 -17.18
N SER A 544 -20.99 33.04 -17.30
CA SER A 544 -22.06 32.63 -18.21
C SER A 544 -23.40 33.23 -17.76
N GLU A 545 -23.75 33.13 -16.48
CA GLU A 545 -25.02 33.60 -15.90
C GLU A 545 -25.14 35.13 -15.93
N HIS A 546 -24.12 35.86 -15.50
CA HIS A 546 -24.22 37.31 -15.31
C HIS A 546 -23.65 38.15 -16.45
N LYS A 547 -22.80 37.57 -17.30
CA LYS A 547 -22.14 38.30 -18.39
C LYS A 547 -22.37 37.70 -19.77
N GLY A 548 -23.03 36.53 -19.87
CA GLY A 548 -23.21 35.82 -21.14
C GLY A 548 -21.88 35.39 -21.78
N VAL A 549 -20.83 35.25 -20.97
CA VAL A 549 -19.49 34.86 -21.44
C VAL A 549 -19.25 33.40 -21.05
N THR A 550 -19.15 32.53 -22.06
CA THR A 550 -18.85 31.10 -21.87
C THR A 550 -17.36 30.85 -22.07
N LEU A 551 -16.69 30.33 -21.04
CA LEU A 551 -15.27 29.95 -21.08
C LEU A 551 -15.10 28.55 -20.51
N ASP A 552 -14.08 27.84 -21.00
CA ASP A 552 -13.55 26.60 -20.43
C ASP A 552 -12.02 26.66 -20.32
N LEU A 553 -11.38 25.58 -19.84
CA LEU A 553 -9.92 25.51 -19.66
C LEU A 553 -9.12 25.67 -20.96
N ALA A 554 -9.68 25.33 -22.11
CA ALA A 554 -9.04 25.42 -23.42
C ALA A 554 -9.33 26.76 -24.11
N THR A 555 -10.42 27.46 -23.79
CA THR A 555 -10.81 28.72 -24.42
C THR A 555 -10.39 29.96 -23.63
N ILE A 556 -9.77 29.82 -22.45
CA ILE A 556 -9.19 30.96 -21.73
C ILE A 556 -8.19 31.68 -22.66
N PRO A 557 -8.31 33.01 -22.85
CA PRO A 557 -7.38 33.77 -23.67
C PRO A 557 -5.94 33.59 -23.20
N ALA A 558 -5.07 33.15 -24.11
CA ALA A 558 -3.65 33.04 -23.84
C ALA A 558 -3.02 34.44 -23.72
N GLU A 559 -1.97 34.52 -22.89
CA GLU A 559 -1.08 35.67 -22.82
C GLU A 559 -1.75 37.02 -22.44
N ASP A 560 -2.80 37.01 -21.59
CA ASP A 560 -3.53 38.23 -21.20
C ASP A 560 -2.63 39.25 -20.44
N PRO A 561 -2.42 40.47 -20.99
CA PRO A 561 -1.52 41.44 -20.38
C PRO A 561 -1.94 41.91 -18.98
N ARG A 562 -3.25 41.91 -18.68
CA ARG A 562 -3.77 42.35 -17.37
C ARG A 562 -3.47 41.33 -16.29
N THR A 563 -3.63 40.04 -16.59
CA THR A 563 -3.24 38.92 -15.73
C THR A 563 -1.77 39.03 -15.34
N TYR A 564 -0.84 39.20 -16.30
CA TYR A 564 0.56 39.37 -15.94
C TYR A 564 0.85 40.68 -15.20
N ALA A 565 0.12 41.77 -15.47
CA ALA A 565 0.29 43.01 -14.73
C ALA A 565 -0.09 42.87 -13.24
N MET A 566 -1.13 42.09 -12.94
CA MET A 566 -1.52 41.71 -11.58
C MET A 566 -0.42 40.85 -10.93
N ILE A 567 0.04 39.80 -11.63
CA ILE A 567 1.08 38.89 -11.16
C ILE A 567 2.38 39.64 -10.82
N ARG A 568 2.84 40.56 -11.68
CA ARG A 568 4.05 41.37 -11.43
C ARG A 568 3.95 42.30 -10.22
N LYS A 569 2.75 42.61 -9.76
CA LYS A 569 2.50 43.37 -8.52
C LYS A 569 2.46 42.48 -7.28
N ALA A 570 2.64 41.17 -7.43
CA ALA A 570 2.44 40.15 -6.41
C ALA A 570 1.02 40.16 -5.82
N ASP A 571 0.03 40.59 -6.61
CA ASP A 571 -1.38 40.52 -6.23
C ASP A 571 -1.95 39.15 -6.60
N THR A 572 -1.41 38.11 -5.96
CA THR A 572 -1.65 36.70 -6.32
C THR A 572 -2.28 35.88 -5.21
N LEU A 573 -2.86 36.52 -4.19
CA LEU A 573 -3.64 35.82 -3.16
C LEU A 573 -4.81 35.09 -3.83
N GLY A 574 -4.91 33.77 -3.60
CA GLY A 574 -5.91 32.92 -4.26
C GLY A 574 -5.54 32.49 -5.68
N THR A 575 -4.34 32.81 -6.18
CA THR A 575 -3.84 32.33 -7.48
C THR A 575 -2.99 31.08 -7.28
N PHE A 576 -3.42 29.96 -7.88
CA PHE A 576 -2.80 28.66 -7.69
C PHE A 576 -1.29 28.67 -8.00
N GLN A 577 -0.51 28.00 -7.14
CA GLN A 577 0.96 27.87 -7.19
C GLN A 577 1.79 29.13 -6.92
N ILE A 578 1.27 30.34 -7.13
CA ILE A 578 2.03 31.61 -6.99
C ILE A 578 1.52 32.53 -5.86
N GLU A 579 0.76 31.98 -4.91
CA GLU A 579 0.24 32.70 -3.74
C GLU A 579 1.14 32.63 -2.49
N SER A 580 2.16 31.78 -2.48
CA SER A 580 3.02 31.62 -1.30
C SER A 580 3.88 32.86 -1.07
N ARG A 581 4.24 33.15 0.20
CA ARG A 581 5.10 34.30 0.53
C ARG A 581 6.41 34.32 -0.27
N ALA A 582 7.01 33.15 -0.49
CA ALA A 582 8.24 33.03 -1.26
C ALA A 582 8.01 33.42 -2.73
N GLN A 583 6.97 32.87 -3.37
CA GLN A 583 6.59 33.21 -4.74
C GLN A 583 6.25 34.70 -4.88
N MET A 584 5.35 35.20 -4.04
CA MET A 584 4.96 36.62 -4.00
C MET A 584 6.15 37.57 -3.84
N SER A 585 7.20 37.18 -3.11
CA SER A 585 8.40 38.01 -2.97
C SER A 585 9.28 38.05 -4.22
N MET A 586 9.23 36.99 -5.04
CA MET A 586 10.03 36.84 -6.25
C MET A 586 9.34 37.45 -7.48
N LEU A 587 8.01 37.42 -7.52
CA LEU A 587 7.19 37.94 -8.61
C LEU A 587 7.55 39.38 -9.07
N PRO A 588 7.71 40.37 -8.18
CA PRO A 588 8.09 41.73 -8.58
C PRO A 588 9.54 41.85 -9.09
N ARG A 589 10.39 40.85 -8.79
CA ARG A 589 11.79 40.79 -9.23
C ARG A 589 11.89 40.17 -10.63
N MET A 590 11.29 38.99 -10.82
CA MET A 590 11.28 38.28 -12.10
C MET A 590 10.45 38.97 -13.16
N LYS A 591 9.36 39.65 -12.75
CA LYS A 591 8.45 40.40 -13.62
C LYS A 591 7.95 39.58 -14.83
N PRO A 592 7.32 38.41 -14.61
CA PRO A 592 6.87 37.54 -15.71
C PRO A 592 5.97 38.31 -16.69
N ARG A 593 6.17 38.06 -17.99
CA ARG A 593 5.39 38.65 -19.09
C ARG A 593 4.76 37.59 -19.98
N THR A 594 5.27 36.36 -19.92
CA THR A 594 4.79 35.24 -20.71
C THR A 594 4.45 34.04 -19.83
N PHE A 595 3.69 33.08 -20.36
CA PHE A 595 3.43 31.82 -19.66
C PHE A 595 4.73 31.08 -19.30
N TYR A 596 5.73 31.11 -20.19
CA TYR A 596 7.01 30.46 -19.96
C TYR A 596 7.77 31.04 -18.76
N ASP A 597 7.67 32.34 -18.52
CA ASP A 597 8.27 32.98 -17.33
C ASP A 597 7.69 32.41 -16.02
N LEU A 598 6.38 32.12 -15.99
CA LEU A 598 5.72 31.49 -14.84
C LEU A 598 6.16 30.03 -14.65
N VAL A 599 6.36 29.30 -15.75
CA VAL A 599 6.91 27.94 -15.70
C VAL A 599 8.29 27.94 -15.06
N ILE A 600 9.15 28.90 -15.43
CA ILE A 600 10.46 29.09 -14.80
C ILE A 600 10.31 29.44 -13.32
N GLU A 601 9.49 30.43 -12.99
CA GLU A 601 9.28 30.87 -11.60
C GLU A 601 8.88 29.72 -10.67
N VAL A 602 7.86 28.94 -11.05
CA VAL A 602 7.38 27.80 -10.27
C VAL A 602 8.44 26.68 -10.18
N ALA A 603 9.34 26.59 -11.16
CA ALA A 603 10.44 25.63 -11.15
C ALA A 603 11.59 26.06 -10.22
N ILE A 604 11.96 27.35 -10.22
CA ILE A 604 13.13 27.85 -9.49
C ILE A 604 12.84 28.19 -8.02
N VAL A 605 11.62 28.61 -7.67
CA VAL A 605 11.26 28.93 -6.28
C VAL A 605 10.93 27.65 -5.53
N ARG A 606 11.97 26.83 -5.32
CA ARG A 606 11.96 25.54 -4.62
C ARG A 606 13.22 25.44 -3.74
N PRO A 607 13.20 24.64 -2.65
CA PRO A 607 14.33 24.56 -1.72
C PRO A 607 15.68 24.24 -2.38
N GLY A 608 15.71 23.33 -3.34
CA GLY A 608 16.94 22.92 -4.04
C GLY A 608 17.61 24.05 -4.83
N PRO A 609 16.93 24.64 -5.84
CA PRO A 609 17.50 25.75 -6.61
C PRO A 609 17.87 26.98 -5.75
N ILE A 610 17.10 27.29 -4.71
CA ILE A 610 17.41 28.38 -3.77
C ILE A 610 18.71 28.08 -2.99
N GLN A 611 18.90 26.84 -2.53
CA GLN A 611 20.13 26.43 -1.84
C GLN A 611 21.34 26.32 -2.78
N GLY A 612 21.09 26.04 -4.06
CA GLY A 612 22.11 25.96 -5.10
C GLY A 612 22.47 27.29 -5.77
N ASP A 613 21.95 28.41 -5.27
CA ASP A 613 22.21 29.77 -5.79
C ASP A 613 21.85 29.94 -7.28
N MET A 614 20.83 29.21 -7.76
CA MET A 614 20.33 29.29 -9.14
C MET A 614 19.30 30.40 -9.38
N VAL A 615 18.83 31.05 -8.30
CA VAL A 615 17.61 31.88 -8.24
C VAL A 615 17.90 33.37 -8.28
#